data_AF-A0AAE4NX73-F1
#
_entry.id   AF-A0AAE4NX73-F1
#
_cell.length_a   1.000
_cell.length_b   1.000
_cell.length_c   1.000
_cell.angle_alpha   90.00
_cell.angle_beta   90.00
_cell.angle_gamma   90.00
#
_symmetry.space_group_name_H-M   'P 1'
#
loop_
_entity.id
_entity.type
_entity.pdbx_description
1 polymer ?
#
loop_
_entity_poly.entity_id
_entity_poly.type
_entity_poly.pdbx_seq_one_letter_code
_entity_poly.pdbx_strand_id
1 'polypeptide(L)'
;MNITIDTAKTIQIDHPEASYGIFCFNTVGDLFITSDWGFYAYSWRSFGKQSFESFLSKCNSEYLMGKLQITQINNGREIYPIQKENLTILINAFIDYLNGKQETQN
;
A
#
# COMPACT_ATOMS: atom_id res chain seq x y z
N MET A 1 4.16 29.69 10.35
CA MET A 1 4.04 28.38 9.67
C MET A 1 4.43 27.33 10.69
N ASN A 2 3.49 26.47 11.10
CA ASN A 2 3.82 25.37 12.01
C ASN A 2 4.24 24.17 11.15
N ILE A 3 5.45 23.66 11.39
CA ILE A 3 5.95 22.46 10.74
C ILE A 3 5.71 21.32 11.72
N THR A 4 4.87 20.36 11.33
CA THR A 4 4.67 19.13 12.09
C THR A 4 5.54 18.05 11.46
N ILE A 5 6.39 17.41 12.26
CA ILE A 5 7.19 16.25 11.82
C ILE A 5 6.30 15.03 12.02
N ASP A 6 5.94 14.37 10.92
CA ASP A 6 5.20 13.10 10.95
C ASP A 6 6.19 11.93 10.77
N THR A 7 5.91 10.82 11.44
CA THR A 7 6.71 9.60 11.35
C THR A 7 6.17 8.72 10.24
N ALA A 8 7.02 8.36 9.28
CA ALA A 8 6.72 7.33 8.30
C ALA A 8 7.16 5.95 8.80
N LYS A 9 6.36 4.92 8.49
CA LYS A 9 6.74 3.51 8.61
C LYS A 9 7.02 2.96 7.22
N THR A 10 8.03 2.10 7.13
CA THR A 10 8.39 1.40 5.90
C THR A 10 8.39 -0.11 6.16
N ILE A 11 7.70 -0.86 5.31
CA ILE A 11 7.60 -2.32 5.37
C ILE A 11 7.98 -2.85 3.98
N GLN A 12 8.96 -3.74 3.93
CA GLN A 12 9.31 -4.47 2.73
C GLN A 12 8.62 -5.85 2.77
N ILE A 13 8.10 -6.25 1.62
CA ILE A 13 7.51 -7.56 1.39
C ILE A 13 8.22 -8.19 0.23
N ASP A 14 8.78 -9.37 0.45
CA ASP A 14 9.34 -10.23 -0.57
C ASP A 14 8.36 -11.40 -0.79
N HIS A 15 7.91 -11.60 -2.02
CA HIS A 15 6.94 -12.61 -2.42
C HIS A 15 7.50 -13.44 -3.59
N PRO A 16 7.47 -14.78 -3.51
CA PRO A 16 8.13 -15.65 -4.51
C PRO A 16 7.63 -15.44 -5.93
N GLU A 17 6.34 -15.11 -6.11
CA GLU A 17 5.71 -14.94 -7.43
C GLU A 17 5.57 -13.48 -7.86
N ALA A 18 5.52 -12.55 -6.90
CA ALA A 18 5.21 -11.14 -7.15
C ALA A 18 6.44 -10.24 -6.97
N SER A 19 7.63 -10.84 -6.86
CA SER A 19 8.90 -10.17 -6.55
C SER A 19 8.86 -9.44 -5.20
N TYR A 20 8.97 -8.12 -5.16
CA TYR A 20 8.94 -7.37 -3.90
C TYR A 20 8.14 -6.07 -3.99
N GLY A 21 7.72 -5.58 -2.82
CA GLY A 21 7.10 -4.27 -2.64
C GLY A 21 7.55 -3.60 -1.35
N ILE A 22 7.90 -2.32 -1.45
CA ILE A 22 8.22 -1.46 -0.30
C ILE A 22 7.04 -0.53 -0.07
N PHE A 23 6.36 -0.72 1.06
CA PHE A 23 5.20 0.04 1.51
C PHE A 23 5.65 1.10 2.51
N CYS A 24 5.45 2.37 2.18
CA CYS A 24 5.76 3.49 3.06
C CYS A 24 4.48 4.27 3.36
N PHE A 25 4.12 4.41 4.64
CA PHE A 25 2.95 5.18 5.04
C PHE A 25 3.20 6.01 6.30
N ASN A 26 2.44 7.09 6.46
CA ASN A 26 2.56 8.02 7.59
C ASN A 26 1.25 8.11 8.39
N THR A 27 1.22 8.93 9.44
CA THR A 27 0.02 9.04 10.28
C THR A 27 -1.07 9.94 9.68
N VAL A 28 -0.73 10.77 8.69
CA VAL A 28 -1.67 11.68 8.00
C VAL A 28 -2.42 11.07 6.82
N GLY A 29 -2.16 9.81 6.47
CA GLY A 29 -2.95 9.08 5.48
C GLY A 29 -2.33 8.95 4.09
N ASP A 30 -1.01 9.15 3.96
CA ASP A 30 -0.30 8.88 2.72
C ASP A 30 0.23 7.44 2.70
N LEU A 31 0.04 6.77 1.57
CA LEU A 31 0.66 5.49 1.26
C LEU A 31 1.42 5.60 -0.06
N PHE A 32 2.67 5.16 -0.06
CA PHE A 32 3.54 5.01 -1.21
C PHE A 32 3.97 3.55 -1.32
N ILE A 33 3.99 3.02 -2.54
CA ILE A 33 4.42 1.66 -2.82
C ILE A 33 5.43 1.74 -3.97
N THR A 34 6.64 1.26 -3.71
CA THR A 34 7.66 1.06 -4.73
C THR A 34 7.87 -0.44 -4.92
N SER A 35 7.75 -0.92 -6.14
CA SER A 35 7.89 -2.34 -6.50
C SER A 35 8.53 -2.45 -7.88
N ASP A 36 8.92 -3.66 -8.27
CA ASP A 36 9.34 -3.97 -9.64
C ASP A 36 8.25 -3.65 -10.68
N TRP A 37 6.99 -3.61 -10.25
CA TRP A 37 5.84 -3.32 -11.10
C TRP A 37 5.60 -1.81 -11.29
N GLY A 38 6.26 -0.97 -10.48
CA GLY A 38 6.20 0.47 -10.58
C GLY A 38 6.07 1.18 -9.23
N PHE A 39 5.80 2.48 -9.34
CA PHE A 39 5.55 3.37 -8.19
C PHE A 39 4.07 3.73 -8.12
N TYR A 40 3.46 3.52 -6.97
CA TYR A 40 2.05 3.79 -6.69
C TYR A 40 1.90 4.62 -5.44
N ALA A 41 0.95 5.56 -5.43
CA ALA A 41 0.71 6.38 -4.27
C ALA A 41 -0.77 6.77 -4.18
N TYR A 42 -1.27 6.93 -2.96
CA TYR A 42 -2.56 7.56 -2.72
C TYR A 42 -2.58 8.22 -1.34
N SER A 43 -3.19 9.41 -1.29
CA SER A 43 -3.37 10.18 -0.06
C SER A 43 -4.84 10.15 0.36
N TRP A 44 -5.15 9.49 1.47
CA TRP A 44 -6.48 9.54 2.07
C TRP A 44 -6.63 10.82 2.90
N ARG A 45 -7.56 11.69 2.47
CA ARG A 45 -7.91 12.92 3.23
C ARG A 45 -8.81 12.64 4.43
N SER A 46 -9.40 11.45 4.51
CA SER A 46 -10.20 10.98 5.63
C SER A 46 -10.19 9.45 5.67
N PHE A 47 -9.86 8.88 6.83
CA PHE A 47 -9.81 7.44 7.09
C PHE A 47 -10.41 7.06 8.46
N GLY A 48 -11.21 7.96 9.03
CA GLY A 48 -11.89 7.80 10.32
C GLY A 48 -11.10 8.34 11.52
N LYS A 49 -11.53 7.95 12.73
CA LYS A 49 -10.90 8.37 14.01
C LYS A 49 -9.74 7.46 14.45
N GLN A 50 -9.44 6.42 13.67
CA GLN A 50 -8.42 5.43 13.95
C GLN A 50 -7.06 5.84 13.37
N SER A 51 -5.98 5.14 13.74
CA SER A 51 -4.68 5.33 13.07
C SER A 51 -4.77 4.89 11.61
N PHE A 52 -3.96 5.50 10.75
CA PHE A 52 -3.94 5.13 9.33
C PHE A 52 -3.51 3.67 9.12
N GLU A 53 -2.58 3.17 9.94
CA GLU A 53 -2.20 1.74 9.97
C GLU A 53 -3.40 0.83 10.29
N SER A 54 -4.21 1.18 11.29
CA SER A 54 -5.42 0.42 11.63
C SER A 54 -6.49 0.52 10.53
N PHE A 55 -6.53 1.63 9.79
CA PHE A 55 -7.37 1.73 8.60
C PHE A 55 -6.89 0.80 7.49
N LEU A 56 -5.60 0.81 7.18
CA LEU A 56 -5.00 -0.05 6.15
C LEU A 56 -5.20 -1.53 6.46
N SER A 57 -5.02 -1.96 7.71
CA SER A 57 -5.17 -3.37 8.12
C SER A 57 -6.60 -3.91 7.97
N LYS A 58 -7.61 -3.03 7.95
CA LYS A 58 -9.03 -3.38 7.77
C LYS A 58 -9.49 -3.28 6.32
N CYS A 59 -8.67 -2.75 5.42
CA CYS A 59 -8.98 -2.71 4.00
C CYS A 59 -8.86 -4.10 3.38
N ASN A 60 -9.46 -4.27 2.20
CA ASN A 60 -9.13 -5.38 1.31
C ASN A 60 -8.26 -4.87 0.15
N SER A 61 -7.58 -5.79 -0.52
CA SER A 61 -6.67 -5.46 -1.62
C SER A 61 -7.37 -4.82 -2.81
N GLU A 62 -8.58 -5.26 -3.15
CA GLU A 62 -9.37 -4.66 -4.25
C GLU A 62 -9.62 -3.16 -4.02
N TYR A 63 -9.98 -2.77 -2.80
CA TYR A 63 -10.21 -1.38 -2.43
C TYR A 63 -8.92 -0.55 -2.55
N LEU A 64 -7.81 -1.03 -1.98
CA LEU A 64 -6.53 -0.32 -2.04
C LEU A 64 -6.02 -0.21 -3.48
N MET A 65 -6.08 -1.31 -4.24
CA MET A 65 -5.72 -1.33 -5.66
C MET A 65 -6.55 -0.33 -6.47
N GLY A 66 -7.86 -0.27 -6.23
CA GLY A 66 -8.74 0.72 -6.87
C GLY A 66 -8.33 2.16 -6.57
N LYS A 67 -7.91 2.47 -5.34
CA LYS A 67 -7.39 3.81 -4.97
C LYS A 67 -6.09 4.14 -5.70
N LEU A 68 -5.14 3.21 -5.73
CA LEU A 68 -3.87 3.40 -6.44
C LEU A 68 -4.10 3.57 -7.95
N GLN A 69 -5.07 2.83 -8.51
CA GLN A 69 -5.43 2.93 -9.92
C GLN A 69 -5.99 4.31 -10.30
N ILE A 70 -6.81 4.92 -9.44
CA ILE A 70 -7.29 6.31 -9.64
C ILE A 70 -6.10 7.26 -9.80
N THR A 71 -5.09 7.16 -8.94
CA THR A 71 -3.89 8.02 -9.04
C THR A 71 -3.13 7.80 -10.34
N GLN A 72 -2.94 6.54 -10.78
CA GLN A 72 -2.24 6.26 -12.03
C GLN A 72 -2.99 6.85 -13.23
N ILE A 73 -4.31 6.65 -13.29
CA ILE A 73 -5.16 7.20 -14.35
C ILE A 73 -5.05 8.74 -14.38
N ASN A 74 -5.12 9.39 -13.22
CA ASN A 74 -4.99 10.85 -13.12
C ASN A 74 -3.60 11.36 -13.57
N ASN A 75 -2.57 10.52 -13.47
CA ASN A 75 -1.22 10.79 -13.94
C ASN A 75 -1.00 10.39 -15.41
N GLY A 76 -2.05 10.00 -16.13
CA GLY A 76 -1.98 9.56 -17.52
C GLY A 76 -1.27 8.21 -17.70
N ARG A 77 -1.23 7.38 -16.66
CA ARG A 77 -0.60 6.06 -16.66
C ARG A 77 -1.64 4.96 -16.64
N GLU A 78 -1.37 3.90 -17.40
CA GLU A 78 -2.14 2.67 -17.38
C GLU A 78 -1.49 1.67 -16.41
N ILE A 79 -2.31 0.85 -15.76
CA ILE A 79 -1.83 -0.31 -14.99
C ILE A 79 -2.16 -1.55 -15.80
N TYR A 80 -1.12 -2.25 -16.27
CA TYR A 80 -1.29 -3.48 -17.02
C TYR A 80 -1.83 -4.61 -16.14
N PRO A 81 -2.55 -5.60 -16.71
CA PRO A 81 -3.15 -6.68 -15.94
C PRO A 81 -2.17 -7.41 -15.02
N ILE A 82 -0.96 -7.73 -15.49
CA ILE A 82 0.08 -8.41 -14.70
C ILE A 82 0.57 -7.56 -13.52
N GLN A 83 0.68 -6.23 -13.69
CA GLN A 83 1.05 -5.32 -12.61
C GLN A 83 -0.05 -5.28 -11.55
N LYS A 84 -1.32 -5.24 -11.99
CA LYS A 84 -2.47 -5.24 -11.09
C LYS A 84 -2.53 -6.53 -10.27
N GLU A 85 -2.33 -7.69 -10.91
CA GLU A 85 -2.32 -8.99 -10.26
C GLU A 85 -1.21 -9.06 -9.19
N ASN A 86 0.04 -8.80 -9.58
CA ASN A 86 1.17 -8.86 -8.65
C ASN A 86 1.07 -7.82 -7.52
N LEU A 87 0.61 -6.61 -7.81
CA LEU A 87 0.41 -5.60 -6.78
C LEU A 87 -0.73 -6.00 -5.82
N THR A 88 -1.77 -6.67 -6.30
CA THR A 88 -2.85 -7.18 -5.44
C THR A 88 -2.34 -8.24 -4.46
N ILE A 89 -1.46 -9.14 -4.93
CA ILE A 89 -0.77 -10.14 -4.08
C ILE A 89 0.06 -9.43 -3.00
N LEU A 90 0.92 -8.49 -3.39
CA LEU A 90 1.76 -7.73 -2.45
C LEU A 90 0.92 -6.95 -1.42
N ILE A 91 -0.20 -6.35 -1.85
CA ILE A 91 -1.12 -5.64 -0.95
C ILE A 91 -1.78 -6.60 0.04
N ASN A 92 -2.17 -7.80 -0.38
CA ASN A 92 -2.73 -8.80 0.54
C ASN A 92 -1.71 -9.19 1.61
N ALA A 93 -0.47 -9.52 1.20
CA ALA A 93 0.61 -9.83 2.13
C ALA A 93 0.88 -8.66 3.11
N PHE A 94 0.78 -7.41 2.64
CA PHE A 94 0.90 -6.22 3.47
C PHE A 94 -0.21 -6.12 4.52
N ILE A 95 -1.46 -6.33 4.11
CA ILE A 95 -2.60 -6.32 5.03
C ILE A 95 -2.48 -7.44 6.06
N ASP A 96 -2.05 -8.64 5.65
CA ASP A 96 -1.87 -9.77 6.56
C ASP A 96 -0.73 -9.51 7.57
N TYR A 97 0.38 -8.92 7.13
CA TYR A 97 1.44 -8.44 8.03
C TYR A 97 0.89 -7.44 9.07
N LEU A 98 0.12 -6.43 8.63
CA LEU A 98 -0.47 -5.44 9.55
C LEU A 98 -1.45 -6.06 10.56
N ASN A 99 -2.08 -7.17 10.19
CA ASN A 99 -2.96 -7.94 11.08
C ASN A 99 -2.21 -8.97 11.95
N GLY A 100 -0.88 -9.02 11.88
CA GLY A 100 -0.07 -9.96 12.66
C GLY A 100 -0.16 -11.41 12.18
N LYS A 101 -0.68 -11.66 10.98
CA LYS A 101 -0.63 -12.99 10.36
C LYS A 101 0.72 -13.12 9.67
N GLN A 102 1.63 -13.90 10.27
CA GLN A 102 2.87 -14.25 9.60
C GLN A 102 2.60 -15.42 8.66
N GLU A 103 2.99 -15.30 7.39
CA GLU A 103 3.25 -16.49 6.59
C GLU A 103 4.46 -17.19 7.20
N THR A 104 4.23 -18.34 7.85
CA THR A 104 5.28 -19.31 8.12
C THR A 104 5.90 -19.70 6.79
N GLN A 105 7.06 -19.12 6.47
CA GLN A 105 7.93 -19.65 5.44
C GLN A 105 8.46 -21.00 5.95
N ASN A 106 7.91 -22.09 5.42
CA ASN A 106 8.48 -23.44 5.54
C ASN A 106 9.57 -23.64 4.50
#